data_AF-A0A7V2AKC9-F1
#
_entry.id   AF-A0A7V2AKC9-F1
#
_cell.length_a   1.000
_cell.length_b   1.000
_cell.length_c   1.000
_cell.angle_alpha   90.00
_cell.angle_beta   90.00
_cell.angle_gamma   90.00
#
_symmetry.space_group_name_H-M   'P 1'
#
loop_
_entity.id
_entity.type
_entity.pdbx_description
1 polymer ?
#
loop_
_entity_poly.entity_id
_entity_poly.type
_entity_poly.pdbx_seq_one_letter_code
_entity_poly.pdbx_strand_id
1 'polypeptide(L)'
;MSRAYGSSATLLLKRETAYGTPPSGNFIQMPFNSVSLGSEQGLIDDPVLGQGRDPLAPLQDVINDEGDIMVPMDPRYLGLWLTGLFGDPSSTDNLDGTFDHVFVSGVDVLPSYSLEVGMGQVPAFFMHAGVVLNSIALDFQRSGAAAATINAIAQGETRNGTSQGGTPSTLAFNRISQFQGSIKKAGAAVANLTSGSLTYSNNLEKIETIRSDGLIDGADPTVASLSGRIDVRFA
;
A
#
# COMPACT_ATOMS: atom_id res chain seq x y z
N MET A 1 27.21 -14.55 -8.64
CA MET A 1 26.12 -13.57 -8.38
C MET A 1 24.81 -14.34 -8.38
N SER A 2 24.15 -14.45 -7.22
CA SER A 2 22.77 -14.93 -7.20
C SER A 2 21.89 -13.90 -7.91
N ARG A 3 20.90 -14.38 -8.67
CA ARG A 3 19.89 -13.54 -9.33
C ARG A 3 18.59 -13.77 -8.57
N ALA A 4 17.99 -12.69 -8.08
CA ALA A 4 16.63 -12.75 -7.55
C ALA A 4 15.65 -12.57 -8.72
N TYR A 5 14.54 -13.31 -8.67
CA TYR A 5 13.42 -13.16 -9.60
C TYR A 5 12.18 -12.76 -8.79
N GLY A 6 11.23 -12.05 -9.41
CA GLY A 6 9.99 -11.65 -8.73
C GLY A 6 9.20 -12.82 -8.13
N SER A 7 9.38 -14.04 -8.63
CA SER A 7 8.78 -15.26 -8.08
C SER A 7 9.28 -15.66 -6.68
N SER A 8 10.45 -15.15 -6.26
CA SER A 8 11.01 -15.38 -4.92
C SER A 8 10.92 -14.15 -4.02
N ALA A 9 10.27 -13.08 -4.50
CA ALA A 9 10.03 -11.89 -3.71
C ALA A 9 8.90 -12.13 -2.70
N THR A 10 9.04 -11.53 -1.52
CA THR A 10 8.06 -11.61 -0.43
C THR A 10 7.63 -10.21 -0.04
N LEU A 11 6.33 -10.03 0.18
CA LEU A 11 5.77 -8.82 0.79
C LEU A 11 5.24 -9.18 2.17
N LEU A 12 5.78 -8.56 3.20
CA LEU A 12 5.31 -8.73 4.57
C LEU A 12 4.69 -7.42 5.06
N LEU A 13 3.60 -7.51 5.81
CA LEU A 13 2.89 -6.36 6.36
C LEU A 13 2.65 -6.54 7.85
N LYS A 14 2.84 -5.46 8.61
CA LYS A 14 2.45 -5.39 10.02
C LYS A 14 2.09 -3.96 10.43
N ARG A 15 1.09 -3.81 11.29
CA ARG A 15 0.68 -2.50 11.80
C ARG A 15 1.68 -1.98 12.83
N GLU A 16 1.98 -0.69 12.77
CA GLU A 16 2.86 -0.01 13.72
C GLU A 16 2.10 0.41 14.97
N THR A 17 2.81 0.46 16.11
CA THR A 17 2.27 1.06 17.34
C THR A 17 2.54 2.57 17.38
N ALA A 18 3.64 3.00 16.76
CA ALA A 18 4.03 4.40 16.62
C ALA A 18 4.55 4.61 15.20
N TYR A 19 4.14 5.73 14.60
CA TYR A 19 4.51 6.09 13.23
C TYR A 19 6.03 6.06 13.02
N GLY A 20 6.47 5.39 11.95
CA GLY A 20 7.88 5.36 11.57
C GLY A 20 8.73 4.39 12.37
N THR A 21 8.13 3.59 13.26
CA THR A 21 8.84 2.63 14.11
C THR A 21 8.44 1.20 13.75
N PRO A 22 9.29 0.47 12.98
CA PRO A 22 9.01 -0.90 12.62
C PRO A 22 8.76 -1.81 13.82
N PRO A 23 7.61 -2.53 13.86
CA PRO A 23 7.26 -3.40 14.96
C PRO A 23 8.10 -4.68 14.90
N SER A 24 8.44 -5.23 16.07
CA SER A 24 9.08 -6.54 16.16
C SER A 24 8.07 -7.69 16.11
N GLY A 25 8.55 -8.91 15.90
CA GLY A 25 7.75 -10.14 15.94
C GLY A 25 7.24 -10.59 14.57
N ASN A 26 6.13 -11.33 14.56
CA ASN A 26 5.66 -11.98 13.34
C ASN A 26 4.84 -11.01 12.47
N PHE A 27 5.20 -10.93 11.20
CA PHE A 27 4.46 -10.18 10.18
C PHE A 27 3.41 -11.08 9.50
N ILE A 28 2.55 -10.51 8.67
CA ILE A 28 1.64 -11.25 7.80
C ILE A 28 2.22 -11.23 6.39
N GLN A 29 2.36 -12.40 5.77
CA GLN A 29 2.79 -12.49 4.39
C GLN A 29 1.61 -12.15 3.46
N MET A 30 1.77 -11.07 2.69
CA MET A 30 0.73 -10.57 1.80
C MET A 30 0.91 -11.10 0.38
N PRO A 31 -0.15 -11.58 -0.29
CA PRO A 31 -0.10 -11.86 -1.71
C PRO A 31 -0.08 -10.55 -2.50
N PHE A 32 0.76 -10.49 -3.53
CA PHE A 32 0.88 -9.32 -4.40
C PHE A 32 1.18 -9.75 -5.85
N ASN A 33 0.82 -8.90 -6.80
CA ASN A 33 1.09 -9.05 -8.22
C ASN A 33 2.32 -8.23 -8.63
N SER A 34 2.45 -7.02 -8.11
CA SER A 34 3.59 -6.13 -8.31
C SER A 34 3.72 -5.14 -7.16
N VAL A 35 4.94 -4.64 -6.94
CA VAL A 35 5.26 -3.61 -5.96
C VAL A 35 6.25 -2.66 -6.59
N SER A 36 6.03 -1.36 -6.42
CA SER A 36 6.90 -0.27 -6.90
C SER A 36 7.32 0.70 -5.79
N LEU A 37 6.95 0.38 -4.54
CA LEU A 37 7.39 1.12 -3.36
C LEU A 37 8.91 1.07 -3.25
N GLY A 38 9.53 2.23 -3.06
CA GLY A 38 10.98 2.38 -3.07
C GLY A 38 11.39 3.78 -2.64
N SER A 39 12.48 3.85 -1.90
CA SER A 39 13.10 5.12 -1.52
C SER A 39 13.95 5.71 -2.65
N GLU A 40 13.70 6.97 -2.97
CA GLU A 40 14.44 7.77 -3.95
C GLU A 40 14.99 9.04 -3.30
N GLN A 41 16.23 9.37 -3.64
CA GLN A 41 16.90 10.59 -3.18
C GLN A 41 17.55 11.31 -4.37
N GLY A 42 17.15 12.56 -4.57
CA GLY A 42 17.74 13.43 -5.58
C GLY A 42 19.16 13.87 -5.22
N LEU A 43 19.92 14.27 -6.24
CA LEU A 43 21.19 14.97 -6.08
C LEU A 43 21.05 16.37 -6.67
N ILE A 44 21.47 17.39 -5.93
CA ILE A 44 21.42 18.81 -6.31
C ILE A 44 22.83 19.30 -6.61
N ASP A 45 23.00 20.07 -7.69
CA ASP A 45 24.29 20.67 -8.02
C ASP A 45 24.73 21.66 -6.94
N ASP A 46 26.01 21.63 -6.59
CA ASP A 46 26.59 22.55 -5.62
C ASP A 46 26.73 23.97 -6.23
N PRO A 47 26.09 25.01 -5.64
CA PRO A 47 26.16 26.37 -6.16
C PRO A 47 27.48 27.10 -5.86
N VAL A 48 28.44 26.48 -5.16
CA VAL A 48 29.70 27.13 -4.76
C VAL A 48 30.55 27.50 -5.98
N LEU A 49 30.81 28.80 -6.12
CA LEU A 49 31.65 29.37 -7.17
C LEU A 49 33.08 29.60 -6.67
N GLY A 50 34.06 29.49 -7.57
CA GLY A 50 35.46 29.84 -7.29
C GLY A 50 36.39 28.68 -6.92
N GLN A 51 35.93 27.43 -7.03
CA GLN A 51 36.74 26.21 -6.78
C GLN A 51 37.37 25.60 -8.03
N GLY A 52 37.16 26.20 -9.21
CA GLY A 52 37.70 25.71 -10.48
C GLY A 52 36.65 25.63 -11.58
N ARG A 53 36.97 24.92 -12.67
CA ARG A 53 36.06 24.65 -13.79
C ARG A 53 35.36 23.30 -13.67
N ASP A 54 35.87 22.42 -12.82
CA ASP A 54 35.29 21.10 -12.61
C ASP A 54 34.10 21.20 -11.64
N PRO A 55 33.00 20.45 -11.90
CA PRO A 55 31.84 20.46 -11.04
C PRO A 55 32.20 19.88 -9.66
N LEU A 56 31.64 20.51 -8.62
CA LEU A 56 31.78 20.07 -7.23
C LEU A 56 30.88 18.86 -6.96
N ALA A 57 31.12 18.18 -5.83
CA ALA A 57 30.30 17.05 -5.41
C ALA A 57 28.84 17.49 -5.17
N PRO A 58 27.85 16.83 -5.79
CA PRO A 58 26.44 17.17 -5.57
C PRO A 58 26.01 17.03 -4.11
N LEU A 59 25.07 17.86 -3.70
CA LEU A 59 24.39 17.81 -2.41
C LEU A 59 23.25 16.79 -2.47
N GLN A 60 22.97 16.13 -1.34
CA GLN A 60 21.84 15.22 -1.23
C GLN A 60 20.54 15.99 -1.01
N ASP A 61 19.49 15.63 -1.74
CA ASP A 61 18.14 16.18 -1.58
C ASP A 61 17.33 15.40 -0.52
N VAL A 62 16.08 15.79 -0.32
CA VAL A 62 15.11 15.05 0.49
C VAL A 62 14.85 13.65 -0.06
N ILE A 63 14.43 12.75 0.83
CA ILE A 63 14.11 11.36 0.52
C ILE A 63 12.60 11.22 0.37
N ASN A 64 12.15 10.62 -0.73
CA ASN A 64 10.77 10.24 -0.94
C ASN A 64 10.66 8.72 -1.03
N ASP A 65 9.71 8.13 -0.32
CA ASP A 65 9.40 6.69 -0.41
C ASP A 65 7.90 6.53 -0.67
N GLU A 66 7.56 6.34 -1.95
CA GLU A 66 6.18 6.24 -2.40
C GLU A 66 6.07 5.25 -3.56
N GLY A 67 4.89 4.67 -3.74
CA GLY A 67 4.66 3.78 -4.86
C GLY A 67 3.36 3.01 -4.78
N ASP A 68 3.14 2.19 -5.81
CA ASP A 68 1.94 1.39 -5.95
C ASP A 68 2.20 -0.09 -5.67
N ILE A 69 1.22 -0.73 -5.03
CA ILE A 69 1.17 -2.14 -4.73
C ILE A 69 -0.07 -2.72 -5.40
N MET A 70 0.11 -3.60 -6.38
CA MET A 70 -0.99 -4.31 -7.02
C MET A 70 -1.22 -5.61 -6.26
N VAL A 71 -2.42 -5.79 -5.71
CA VAL A 71 -2.78 -6.94 -4.88
C VAL A 71 -3.97 -7.70 -5.48
N PRO A 72 -4.02 -9.03 -5.38
CA PRO A 72 -5.19 -9.80 -5.80
C PRO A 72 -6.37 -9.55 -4.84
N MET A 73 -7.59 -9.58 -5.37
CA MET A 73 -8.80 -9.46 -4.55
C MET A 73 -9.08 -10.76 -3.80
N ASP A 74 -8.95 -10.69 -2.48
CA ASP A 74 -9.30 -11.73 -1.52
C ASP A 74 -9.97 -11.06 -0.31
N PRO A 75 -11.18 -11.48 0.13
CA PRO A 75 -11.86 -10.87 1.27
C PRO A 75 -10.99 -10.72 2.53
N ARG A 76 -10.13 -11.69 2.83
CA ARG A 76 -9.33 -11.73 4.06
C ARG A 76 -8.15 -10.78 4.00
N TYR A 77 -7.35 -10.87 2.94
CA TYR A 77 -6.19 -10.00 2.78
C TYR A 77 -6.60 -8.57 2.42
N LEU A 78 -7.68 -8.38 1.67
CA LEU A 78 -8.23 -7.05 1.38
C LEU A 78 -8.67 -6.36 2.67
N GLY A 79 -9.24 -7.07 3.64
CA GLY A 79 -9.58 -6.51 4.95
C GLY A 79 -8.39 -5.82 5.64
N LEU A 80 -7.18 -6.40 5.54
CA LEU A 80 -5.96 -5.78 6.07
C LEU A 80 -5.59 -4.50 5.32
N TRP A 81 -5.77 -4.43 4.01
CA TRP A 81 -5.56 -3.20 3.25
C TRP A 81 -6.61 -2.13 3.58
N LEU A 82 -7.87 -2.54 3.76
CA LEU A 82 -8.96 -1.64 4.15
C LEU A 82 -8.72 -1.02 5.53
N THR A 83 -8.10 -1.77 6.46
CA THR A 83 -7.71 -1.18 7.76
C THR A 83 -6.73 -0.02 7.62
N GLY A 84 -5.83 -0.04 6.62
CA GLY A 84 -4.92 1.07 6.36
C GLY A 84 -5.59 2.29 5.72
N LEU A 85 -6.65 2.10 4.94
CA LEU A 85 -7.35 3.18 4.24
C LEU A 85 -8.45 3.84 5.07
N PHE A 86 -9.12 3.06 5.92
CA PHE A 86 -10.33 3.48 6.65
C PHE A 86 -10.16 3.42 8.17
N GLY A 87 -9.03 2.90 8.68
CA GLY A 87 -8.85 2.63 10.10
C GLY A 87 -9.52 1.33 10.56
N ASP A 88 -9.70 1.20 11.87
CA ASP A 88 -10.22 -0.02 12.48
C ASP A 88 -11.71 -0.24 12.16
N PRO A 89 -12.09 -1.41 11.61
CA PRO A 89 -13.48 -1.72 11.35
C PRO A 89 -14.24 -2.05 12.64
N SER A 90 -15.52 -1.69 12.68
CA SER A 90 -16.45 -2.29 13.62
C SER A 90 -16.72 -3.73 13.19
N SER A 91 -16.30 -4.69 14.03
CA SER A 91 -16.36 -6.11 13.72
C SER A 91 -17.39 -6.81 14.60
N THR A 92 -18.30 -7.57 13.98
CA THR A 92 -19.28 -8.41 14.69
C THR A 92 -18.97 -9.88 14.40
N ASP A 93 -18.87 -10.68 15.46
CA ASP A 93 -18.76 -12.14 15.35
C ASP A 93 -20.16 -12.73 15.16
N ASN A 94 -20.34 -13.46 14.06
CA ASN A 94 -21.60 -14.11 13.74
C ASN A 94 -21.79 -15.45 14.48
N LEU A 95 -20.81 -15.86 15.29
CA LEU A 95 -20.78 -17.10 16.09
C LEU A 95 -20.82 -18.39 15.25
N ASP A 96 -20.58 -18.30 13.95
CA ASP A 96 -20.52 -19.41 13.00
C ASP A 96 -19.14 -19.54 12.31
N GLY A 97 -18.15 -18.77 12.77
CA GLY A 97 -16.82 -18.67 12.17
C GLY A 97 -16.72 -17.63 11.04
N THR A 98 -17.78 -16.85 10.80
CA THR A 98 -17.76 -15.66 9.93
C THR A 98 -17.80 -14.37 10.75
N PHE A 99 -17.29 -13.29 10.15
CA PHE A 99 -17.22 -11.98 10.77
C PHE A 99 -17.75 -10.92 9.79
N ASP A 100 -18.56 -10.01 10.33
CA ASP A 100 -19.04 -8.85 9.60
C ASP A 100 -18.19 -7.62 9.98
N HIS A 101 -17.52 -7.02 9.00
CA HIS A 101 -16.67 -5.85 9.19
C HIS A 101 -17.27 -4.63 8.51
N VAL A 102 -17.47 -3.56 9.28
CA VAL A 102 -17.93 -2.25 8.79
C VAL A 102 -16.80 -1.25 8.85
N PHE A 103 -16.36 -0.78 7.69
CA PHE A 103 -15.36 0.28 7.54
C PHE A 103 -16.05 1.63 7.31
N VAL A 104 -15.59 2.66 8.01
CA VAL A 104 -16.13 4.02 7.92
C VAL A 104 -15.01 4.95 7.43
N SER A 105 -15.26 5.69 6.36
CA SER A 105 -14.32 6.67 5.82
C SER A 105 -14.33 7.98 6.59
N GLY A 106 -13.24 8.75 6.48
CA GLY A 106 -13.14 10.10 7.04
C GLY A 106 -12.66 10.14 8.49
N VAL A 107 -11.85 9.16 8.90
CA VAL A 107 -11.14 9.19 10.18
C VAL A 107 -9.98 10.18 10.07
N ASP A 108 -9.78 11.01 11.09
CA ASP A 108 -8.74 12.07 11.11
C ASP A 108 -7.31 11.52 11.14
N VAL A 109 -7.12 10.32 11.71
CA VAL A 109 -5.81 9.67 11.85
C VAL A 109 -5.87 8.27 11.26
N LEU A 110 -5.07 8.04 10.22
CA LEU A 110 -4.92 6.73 9.62
C LEU A 110 -3.82 5.92 10.33
N PRO A 111 -4.00 4.60 10.48
CA PRO A 111 -2.94 3.75 11.02
C PRO A 111 -1.79 3.62 10.04
N SER A 112 -0.56 3.61 10.58
CA SER A 112 0.64 3.30 9.81
C SER A 112 1.00 1.82 9.89
N TYR A 113 1.66 1.34 8.84
CA TYR A 113 2.14 -0.02 8.70
C TYR A 113 3.63 -0.01 8.39
N SER A 114 4.29 -1.13 8.67
CA SER A 114 5.60 -1.42 8.11
C SER A 114 5.47 -2.52 7.07
N LEU A 115 6.11 -2.30 5.93
CA LEU A 115 6.15 -3.21 4.81
C LEU A 115 7.56 -3.71 4.59
N GLU A 116 7.75 -5.02 4.49
CA GLU A 116 9.03 -5.58 4.06
C GLU A 116 8.92 -6.16 2.66
N VAL A 117 9.74 -5.64 1.74
CA VAL A 117 9.97 -6.23 0.43
C VAL A 117 11.27 -7.04 0.48
N GLY A 118 11.13 -8.36 0.57
CA GLY A 118 12.25 -9.29 0.71
C GLY A 118 12.59 -10.00 -0.59
N MET A 119 13.88 -10.15 -0.89
CA MET A 119 14.37 -10.98 -2.00
C MET A 119 15.19 -12.14 -1.45
N GLY A 120 14.58 -13.27 -1.07
CA GLY A 120 15.30 -14.33 -0.33
C GLY A 120 16.56 -14.91 -1.01
N GLN A 121 16.66 -14.83 -2.35
CA GLN A 121 17.83 -15.29 -3.11
C GLN A 121 19.01 -14.32 -3.13
N VAL A 122 18.78 -13.05 -2.79
CA VAL A 122 19.81 -12.00 -2.65
C VAL A 122 19.51 -11.33 -1.33
N PRO A 123 20.30 -11.51 -0.25
CA PRO A 123 19.97 -11.07 1.11
C PRO A 123 19.79 -9.55 1.21
N ALA A 124 18.62 -9.09 0.78
CA ALA A 124 18.20 -7.73 0.57
C ALA A 124 16.73 -7.72 0.94
N PHE A 125 16.47 -7.14 2.10
CA PHE A 125 15.15 -6.99 2.68
C PHE A 125 14.97 -5.50 2.93
N PHE A 126 14.06 -4.89 2.19
CA PHE A 126 13.78 -3.45 2.27
C PHE A 126 12.59 -3.26 3.19
N MET A 127 12.83 -2.67 4.35
CA MET A 127 11.82 -2.36 5.35
C MET A 127 11.38 -0.91 5.18
N HIS A 128 10.15 -0.71 4.74
CA HIS A 128 9.50 0.59 4.67
C HIS A 128 8.75 0.83 5.98
N ALA A 129 9.10 1.89 6.69
CA ALA A 129 8.48 2.29 7.95
C ALA A 129 7.51 3.46 7.71
N GLY A 130 6.51 3.61 8.57
CA GLY A 130 5.56 4.73 8.50
C GLY A 130 4.69 4.70 7.24
N VAL A 131 4.34 3.52 6.74
CA VAL A 131 3.52 3.37 5.53
C VAL A 131 2.07 3.76 5.83
N VAL A 132 1.59 4.82 5.18
CA VAL A 132 0.20 5.26 5.17
C VAL A 132 -0.39 5.04 3.79
N LEU A 133 -1.62 4.52 3.73
CA LEU A 133 -2.28 4.22 2.46
C LEU A 133 -3.10 5.41 1.97
N ASN A 134 -2.78 5.86 0.77
CA ASN A 134 -3.41 7.03 0.16
C ASN A 134 -4.68 6.67 -0.60
N SER A 135 -4.60 5.68 -1.50
CA SER A 135 -5.72 5.34 -2.36
C SER A 135 -5.81 3.85 -2.66
N ILE A 136 -7.02 3.43 -3.04
CA ILE A 136 -7.28 2.12 -3.64
C ILE A 136 -8.07 2.30 -4.91
N ALA A 137 -7.58 1.70 -5.99
CA ALA A 137 -8.27 1.59 -7.27
C ALA A 137 -8.68 0.13 -7.50
N LEU A 138 -9.94 -0.06 -7.86
CA LEU A 138 -10.56 -1.35 -8.15
C LEU A 138 -11.06 -1.33 -9.59
N ASP A 139 -10.56 -2.27 -10.39
CA ASP A 139 -10.98 -2.42 -11.78
C ASP A 139 -11.85 -3.67 -11.97
N PHE A 140 -13.01 -3.46 -12.57
CA PHE A 140 -14.00 -4.48 -12.88
C PHE A 140 -14.06 -4.67 -14.40
N GLN A 141 -13.80 -5.89 -14.84
CA GLN A 141 -13.83 -6.28 -16.25
C GLN A 141 -14.44 -7.68 -16.38
N ARG A 142 -14.98 -8.00 -17.56
CA ARG A 142 -15.69 -9.27 -17.81
C ARG A 142 -14.80 -10.52 -17.70
N SER A 143 -13.49 -10.36 -17.81
CA SER A 143 -12.52 -11.44 -17.78
C SER A 143 -11.22 -10.96 -17.16
N GLY A 144 -10.54 -11.82 -16.43
CA GLY A 144 -9.28 -11.49 -15.79
C GLY A 144 -9.32 -11.80 -14.30
N ALA A 145 -8.17 -11.63 -13.68
CA ALA A 145 -8.09 -11.74 -12.24
C ALA A 145 -8.44 -10.40 -11.60
N ALA A 146 -9.33 -10.44 -10.61
CA ALA A 146 -9.63 -9.26 -9.81
C ALA A 146 -8.38 -8.83 -9.04
N ALA A 147 -8.04 -7.56 -9.17
CA ALA A 147 -6.92 -6.93 -8.48
C ALA A 147 -7.31 -5.53 -8.01
N ALA A 148 -6.65 -5.08 -6.96
CA ALA A 148 -6.67 -3.71 -6.49
C ALA A 148 -5.28 -3.11 -6.62
N THR A 149 -5.21 -1.83 -6.97
CA THR A 149 -3.97 -1.05 -6.91
C THR A 149 -4.04 -0.14 -5.70
N ILE A 150 -3.08 -0.26 -4.80
CA ILE A 150 -3.00 0.51 -3.57
C ILE A 150 -1.82 1.46 -3.68
N ASN A 151 -2.08 2.75 -3.51
CA ASN A 151 -1.02 3.75 -3.43
C ASN A 151 -0.59 3.92 -1.97
N ALA A 152 0.71 3.82 -1.73
CA ALA A 152 1.31 3.88 -0.40
C ALA A 152 2.39 4.95 -0.35
N ILE A 153 2.46 5.65 0.77
CA ILE A 153 3.50 6.63 1.08
C ILE A 153 4.15 6.17 2.39
N ALA A 154 5.45 5.98 2.39
CA ALA A 154 6.23 5.58 3.55
C ALA A 154 7.08 6.75 4.05
N GLN A 155 7.46 6.70 5.32
CA GLN A 155 8.41 7.66 5.88
C GLN A 155 9.81 7.45 5.30
N GLY A 156 10.20 6.20 5.12
CA GLY A 156 11.49 5.85 4.55
C GLY A 156 11.77 4.35 4.58
N GLU A 157 12.87 3.99 3.93
CA GLU A 157 13.30 2.62 3.69
C GLU A 157 14.61 2.33 4.40
N THR A 158 14.70 1.15 5.02
CA THR A 158 15.96 0.60 5.55
C THR A 158 16.24 -0.75 4.91
N ARG A 159 17.47 -0.93 4.40
CA ARG A 159 17.91 -2.19 3.83
C ARG A 159 18.60 -3.07 4.87
N ASN A 160 18.08 -4.29 5.05
CA ASN A 160 18.63 -5.31 5.94
C ASN A 160 19.19 -6.51 5.15
N GLY A 161 20.17 -7.19 5.74
CA GLY A 161 20.71 -8.45 5.20
C GLY A 161 19.87 -9.68 5.54
N THR A 162 18.91 -9.55 6.47
CA THR A 162 18.00 -10.60 6.90
C THR A 162 16.60 -10.03 7.10
N SER A 163 15.58 -10.83 6.84
CA SER A 163 14.18 -10.46 7.14
C SER A 163 14.02 -10.08 8.61
N GLN A 164 13.31 -8.99 8.85
CA GLN A 164 12.87 -8.52 10.16
C GLN A 164 11.46 -9.04 10.49
N GLY A 165 10.80 -9.73 9.55
CA GLY A 165 9.42 -10.18 9.64
C GLY A 165 9.13 -11.35 10.60
N GLY A 166 10.14 -11.79 11.37
CA GLY A 166 10.02 -12.91 12.32
C GLY A 166 9.68 -14.23 11.63
N THR A 167 8.66 -14.93 12.13
CA THR A 167 8.03 -16.07 11.44
C THR A 167 6.70 -15.61 10.84
N PRO A 168 6.66 -15.26 9.54
CA PRO A 168 5.45 -14.71 8.94
C PRO A 168 4.27 -15.67 9.05
N SER A 169 3.13 -15.11 9.43
CA SER A 169 1.84 -15.81 9.39
C SER A 169 1.19 -15.65 8.02
N THR A 170 0.36 -16.61 7.65
CA THR A 170 -0.44 -16.58 6.41
C THR A 170 -1.90 -16.76 6.75
N LEU A 171 -2.76 -16.08 6.00
CA LEU A 171 -4.20 -16.31 6.01
C LEU A 171 -4.56 -17.26 4.86
N ALA A 172 -5.62 -18.03 5.02
CA ALA A 172 -6.09 -18.91 3.97
C ALA A 172 -6.59 -18.07 2.78
N PHE A 173 -5.91 -18.21 1.64
CA PHE A 173 -6.11 -17.40 0.44
C PHE A 173 -7.34 -17.87 -0.35
N ASN A 174 -8.26 -16.95 -0.66
CA ASN A 174 -9.44 -17.16 -1.46
C ASN A 174 -9.62 -16.04 -2.50
N ARG A 175 -9.22 -16.34 -3.75
CA ARG A 175 -9.23 -15.36 -4.84
C ARG A 175 -10.63 -15.16 -5.41
N ILE A 176 -11.07 -13.90 -5.48
CA ILE A 176 -12.29 -13.53 -6.19
C ILE A 176 -12.02 -13.51 -7.70
N SER A 177 -12.91 -14.14 -8.47
CA SER A 177 -12.93 -14.04 -9.93
C SER A 177 -13.88 -12.92 -10.38
N GLN A 178 -13.54 -12.19 -11.44
CA GLN A 178 -14.36 -11.09 -11.96
C GLN A 178 -15.63 -11.54 -12.71
N PHE A 179 -15.88 -12.85 -12.81
CA PHE A 179 -16.98 -13.41 -13.62
C PHE A 179 -18.39 -13.03 -13.14
N GLN A 180 -18.55 -12.54 -11.91
CA GLN A 180 -19.85 -12.15 -11.35
C GLN A 180 -19.85 -10.67 -10.96
N GLY A 181 -20.67 -9.87 -11.64
CA GLY A 181 -20.87 -8.45 -11.33
C GLY A 181 -22.34 -8.08 -11.48
N SER A 182 -22.93 -7.47 -10.46
CA SER A 182 -24.30 -6.95 -10.51
C SER A 182 -24.36 -5.60 -9.81
N ILE A 183 -25.13 -4.65 -10.35
CA ILE A 183 -25.36 -3.36 -9.70
C ILE A 183 -26.74 -3.39 -9.06
N LYS A 184 -26.77 -3.16 -7.75
CA LYS A 184 -28.01 -3.00 -7.00
C LYS A 184 -28.14 -1.57 -6.48
N LYS A 185 -29.34 -0.99 -6.61
CA LYS A 185 -29.71 0.27 -5.94
C LYS A 185 -30.79 -0.05 -4.92
N ALA A 186 -30.54 0.25 -3.65
CA ALA A 186 -31.44 -0.09 -2.54
C ALA A 186 -31.85 -1.58 -2.52
N GLY A 187 -30.94 -2.48 -2.87
CA GLY A 187 -31.17 -3.93 -2.90
C GLY A 187 -31.79 -4.50 -4.18
N ALA A 188 -32.37 -3.67 -5.06
CA ALA A 188 -32.91 -4.10 -6.35
C ALA A 188 -31.84 -4.06 -7.45
N ALA A 189 -31.75 -5.11 -8.28
CA ALA A 189 -30.85 -5.13 -9.43
C ALA A 189 -31.30 -4.08 -10.46
N VAL A 190 -30.39 -3.19 -10.86
CA VAL A 190 -30.68 -2.09 -11.79
C VAL A 190 -30.15 -2.38 -13.19
N ALA A 191 -29.00 -3.05 -13.30
CA ALA A 191 -28.39 -3.37 -14.58
C ALA A 191 -27.31 -4.44 -14.44
N ASN A 192 -26.91 -5.01 -15.59
CA ASN A 192 -25.74 -5.89 -15.69
C ASN A 192 -24.49 -5.05 -15.96
N LEU A 193 -23.45 -5.27 -15.16
CA LEU A 193 -22.15 -4.58 -15.29
C LEU A 193 -21.36 -5.20 -16.46
N THR A 194 -20.90 -4.36 -17.39
CA THR A 194 -20.02 -4.78 -18.49
C THR A 194 -18.55 -4.52 -18.17
N SER A 195 -18.27 -3.36 -17.57
CA SER A 195 -16.98 -2.94 -17.02
C SER A 195 -17.19 -1.82 -16.01
N GLY A 196 -16.19 -1.54 -15.19
CA GLY A 196 -16.19 -0.36 -14.34
C GLY A 196 -14.87 -0.19 -13.61
N SER A 197 -14.68 0.97 -13.02
CA SER A 197 -13.58 1.26 -12.11
C SER A 197 -14.11 2.07 -10.92
N LEU A 198 -13.50 1.87 -9.76
CA LEU A 198 -13.79 2.61 -8.55
C LEU A 198 -12.47 2.97 -7.87
N THR A 199 -12.27 4.24 -7.58
CA THR A 199 -11.10 4.75 -6.87
C THR A 199 -11.55 5.52 -5.64
N TYR A 200 -11.08 5.08 -4.48
CA TYR A 200 -11.16 5.83 -3.23
C TYR A 200 -9.78 6.43 -2.94
N SER A 201 -9.74 7.71 -2.58
CA SER A 201 -8.51 8.43 -2.22
C SER A 201 -8.73 9.23 -0.95
N ASN A 202 -7.83 9.07 0.02
CA ASN A 202 -7.71 9.92 1.20
C ASN A 202 -7.01 11.27 0.87
N ASN A 203 -6.45 11.40 -0.34
CA ASN A 203 -5.74 12.60 -0.79
C ASN A 203 -4.69 13.04 0.24
N LEU A 204 -3.78 12.12 0.60
CA LEU A 204 -2.79 12.37 1.65
C LEU A 204 -1.90 13.56 1.28
N GLU A 205 -1.62 14.40 2.26
CA GLU A 205 -0.65 15.48 2.18
C GLU A 205 0.60 15.09 2.98
N LYS A 206 1.77 15.12 2.32
CA LYS A 206 3.05 14.81 2.97
C LYS A 206 3.48 15.98 3.85
N ILE A 207 3.89 15.68 5.07
CA ILE A 207 4.44 16.67 6.00
C ILE A 207 5.96 16.70 5.83
N GLU A 208 6.43 17.59 4.96
CA GLU A 208 7.83 17.70 4.56
C GLU A 208 8.61 18.68 5.47
N THR A 209 8.75 18.35 6.76
CA THR A 209 9.54 19.18 7.68
C THR A 209 11.04 18.94 7.51
N ILE A 210 11.85 19.98 7.75
CA ILE A 210 13.31 19.87 7.71
C ILE A 210 13.77 19.06 8.93
N ARG A 211 14.08 17.79 8.71
CA ARG A 211 14.63 16.86 9.70
C ARG A 211 16.08 16.52 9.39
N SER A 212 16.82 16.07 10.40
CA SER A 212 18.23 15.69 10.26
C SER A 212 18.45 14.43 9.40
N ASP A 213 17.39 13.65 9.16
CA ASP A 213 17.39 12.42 8.38
C ASP A 213 16.87 12.60 6.94
N GLY A 214 16.37 13.79 6.59
CA GLY A 214 15.83 14.09 5.25
C GLY A 214 14.53 13.36 4.90
N LEU A 215 13.86 12.77 5.89
CA LEU A 215 12.61 12.01 5.74
C LEU A 215 11.38 12.91 5.97
N ILE A 216 10.21 12.46 5.49
CA ILE A 216 8.93 13.09 5.83
C ILE A 216 8.55 12.86 7.29
N ASP A 217 7.85 13.81 7.91
CA ASP A 217 7.40 13.68 9.30
C ASP A 217 6.12 12.85 9.44
N GLY A 218 5.33 12.79 8.37
CA GLY A 218 4.00 12.20 8.36
C GLY A 218 3.33 12.33 6.99
N ALA A 219 2.18 11.67 6.85
CA ALA A 219 1.27 11.87 5.73
C ALA A 219 -0.16 11.91 6.28
N ASP A 220 -0.80 13.08 6.22
CA ASP A 220 -2.11 13.31 6.82
C ASP A 220 -3.23 13.23 5.78
N PRO A 221 -4.37 12.59 6.08
CA PRO A 221 -5.50 12.57 5.17
C PRO A 221 -6.15 13.95 5.03
N THR A 222 -6.54 14.28 3.80
CA THR A 222 -7.33 15.48 3.52
C THR A 222 -8.76 15.09 3.16
N VAL A 223 -9.45 15.90 2.34
CA VAL A 223 -10.84 15.61 1.95
C VAL A 223 -10.86 14.34 1.10
N ALA A 224 -11.40 13.27 1.68
CA ALA A 224 -11.56 12.00 0.98
C ALA A 224 -12.46 12.14 -0.26
N SER A 225 -12.12 11.38 -1.30
CA SER A 225 -12.87 11.37 -2.55
C SER A 225 -13.14 9.93 -2.99
N LEU A 226 -14.36 9.70 -3.49
CA LEU A 226 -14.75 8.46 -4.13
C LEU A 226 -15.18 8.79 -5.55
N SER A 227 -14.45 8.29 -6.52
CA SER A 227 -14.73 8.47 -7.94
C SER A 227 -14.77 7.12 -8.64
N GLY A 228 -15.46 7.05 -9.77
CA GLY A 228 -15.57 5.80 -10.49
C GLY A 228 -16.40 5.94 -11.75
N ARG A 229 -16.31 4.92 -12.58
CA ARG A 229 -17.09 4.77 -13.80
C ARG A 229 -17.69 3.38 -13.83
N ILE A 230 -18.92 3.28 -14.30
CA ILE A 230 -19.56 2.00 -14.58
C ILE A 230 -20.11 2.04 -16.01
N ASP A 231 -19.84 0.99 -16.77
CA ASP A 231 -20.46 0.76 -18.07
C ASP A 231 -21.45 -0.40 -17.90
N VAL A 232 -22.71 -0.10 -18.14
CA VAL A 232 -23.81 -1.02 -17.90
C VAL A 232 -24.59 -1.30 -19.17
N ARG A 233 -25.08 -2.53 -19.29
CA ARG A 233 -26.14 -2.83 -20.23
C ARG A 233 -27.46 -2.76 -19.48
N PHE A 234 -28.29 -1.78 -19.85
CA PHE A 234 -29.65 -1.69 -19.36
C PHE A 234 -30.42 -2.95 -19.78
N ALA A 235 -31.07 -3.59 -18.82
CA ALA A 235 -31.91 -4.76 -19.04
C ALA A 235 -33.38 -4.33 -19.16
#